data_AF-G1RA49-F1
#
_entry.id   AF-G1RA49-F1
#
_cell.length_a   1.000
_cell.length_b   1.000
_cell.length_c   1.000
_cell.angle_alpha   90.00
_cell.angle_beta   90.00
_cell.angle_gamma   90.00
#
_symmetry.space_group_name_H-M   'P 1'
#
loop_
_entity.id
_entity.type
_entity.pdbx_description
1 polymer ?
#
loop_
_entity_poly.entity_id
_entity_poly.type
_entity_poly.pdbx_seq_one_letter_code
_entity_poly.pdbx_strand_id
1 'polypeptide(L)'
;MLGLFHMPLDECEELYRKLGSDVFSQNVIVGTVKMSWSHAFYDSQTWENILKDRMGSALMIETARNPTCPKVAAVSTIVNRGITPKAFVFRNYGHFPGINSHYLGGCQYKMWQAIRASSAAPGYFAEYALGNDLHQDGGLLLNNPSALAMHECKCLWPDVPLECIVSLGTGRYESDVRNTVTYTSLKTKLSNVINSATDTEEVHIMLDGLLPPDTYFRFNPVMCENIPLDESRNEKLDQLQLEGLKYIERNEQKMKKVAKILSQEKTTLQKINDWIKLKTDMYEGLPFFSKL
;
A
#
# COMPACT_ATOMS: atom_id res chain seq x y z
N MET A 1 -9.37 -3.17 4.39
CA MET A 1 -10.04 -4.28 5.12
C MET A 1 -9.72 -4.18 6.61
N LEU A 2 -8.50 -4.48 7.04
CA LEU A 2 -8.10 -4.44 8.46
C LEU A 2 -8.24 -3.05 9.13
N GLY A 3 -7.56 -2.02 8.63
CA GLY A 3 -7.54 -0.72 9.31
C GLY A 3 -8.84 0.08 9.20
N LEU A 4 -9.45 0.12 8.02
CA LEU A 4 -10.62 0.97 7.76
C LEU A 4 -11.96 0.34 8.16
N PHE A 5 -12.10 -0.98 8.02
CA PHE A 5 -13.34 -1.70 8.33
C PHE A 5 -13.25 -2.53 9.61
N HIS A 6 -12.08 -2.56 10.26
CA HIS A 6 -11.84 -3.36 11.47
C HIS A 6 -12.24 -4.83 11.32
N MET A 7 -12.14 -5.36 10.10
CA MET A 7 -12.48 -6.74 9.75
C MET A 7 -11.49 -7.70 10.42
N PRO A 8 -11.94 -8.82 11.02
CA PRO A 8 -11.06 -9.86 11.53
C PRO A 8 -10.10 -10.41 10.46
N LEU A 9 -8.96 -10.94 10.89
CA LEU A 9 -7.95 -11.49 9.98
C LEU A 9 -8.49 -12.69 9.19
N ASP A 10 -9.25 -13.57 9.85
CA ASP A 10 -9.85 -14.75 9.23
C ASP A 10 -10.84 -14.36 8.12
N GLU A 11 -11.70 -13.38 8.39
CA GLU A 11 -12.62 -12.83 7.37
C GLU A 11 -11.86 -12.15 6.22
N CYS A 12 -10.74 -11.47 6.49
CA CYS A 12 -9.91 -10.91 5.43
C CYS A 12 -9.29 -11.98 4.54
N GLU A 13 -8.88 -13.11 5.11
CA GLU A 13 -8.33 -14.24 4.36
C GLU A 13 -9.40 -14.88 3.47
N GLU A 14 -10.57 -15.20 4.03
CA GLU A 14 -11.70 -15.74 3.28
C GLU A 14 -12.10 -14.82 2.13
N LEU A 15 -12.15 -13.50 2.41
CA LEU A 15 -12.45 -12.49 1.42
C LEU A 15 -11.37 -12.46 0.34
N TYR A 16 -10.09 -12.54 0.69
CA TYR A 16 -8.99 -12.58 -0.29
C TYR A 16 -9.12 -13.78 -1.23
N ARG A 17 -9.38 -14.98 -0.70
CA ARG A 17 -9.57 -16.21 -1.50
C ARG A 17 -10.75 -16.09 -2.47
N LYS A 18 -11.87 -15.55 -1.97
CA LYS A 18 -13.06 -15.29 -2.80
C LYS A 18 -12.78 -14.27 -3.90
N LEU A 19 -12.15 -13.15 -3.55
CA LEU A 19 -11.78 -12.11 -4.50
C LEU A 19 -10.80 -12.62 -5.56
N GLY A 20 -9.80 -13.41 -5.17
CA GLY A 20 -8.86 -14.01 -6.12
C GLY A 20 -9.58 -14.87 -7.15
N SER A 21 -10.54 -15.67 -6.71
CA SER A 21 -11.36 -16.50 -7.60
C SER A 21 -12.26 -15.66 -8.52
N ASP A 22 -12.94 -14.64 -7.98
CA ASP A 22 -13.87 -13.79 -8.73
C ASP A 22 -13.13 -12.91 -9.76
N VAL A 23 -12.00 -12.32 -9.37
CA VAL A 23 -11.23 -11.35 -10.16
C VAL A 23 -10.33 -12.02 -11.19
N PHE A 24 -9.71 -13.16 -10.85
CA PHE A 24 -8.84 -13.89 -11.76
C PHE A 24 -9.57 -15.02 -12.52
N SER A 25 -10.90 -15.09 -12.44
CA SER A 25 -11.71 -16.01 -13.24
C SER A 25 -11.53 -15.72 -14.75
N GLN A 26 -11.05 -16.72 -15.47
CA GLN A 26 -10.79 -16.62 -16.91
C GLN A 26 -12.10 -16.65 -17.71
N ASN A 27 -12.45 -15.55 -18.37
CA ASN A 27 -13.31 -15.61 -19.55
C ASN A 27 -12.42 -15.78 -20.79
N VAL A 28 -12.06 -17.03 -21.10
CA VAL A 28 -11.08 -17.42 -22.16
C VAL A 28 -11.40 -16.81 -23.54
N ILE A 29 -12.69 -16.58 -23.85
CA ILE A 29 -13.15 -15.98 -25.10
C ILE A 29 -13.00 -14.44 -25.10
N VAL A 30 -13.11 -13.79 -23.93
CA VAL A 30 -13.05 -12.33 -23.78
C VAL A 30 -11.61 -11.83 -23.64
N GLY A 31 -10.74 -12.61 -23.00
CA GLY A 31 -9.33 -12.27 -22.79
C GLY A 31 -8.52 -12.13 -24.09
N THR A 32 -8.81 -12.95 -25.10
CA THR A 32 -8.09 -12.91 -26.40
C THR A 32 -8.52 -11.72 -27.27
N VAL A 33 -9.78 -11.29 -27.19
CA VAL A 33 -10.32 -10.16 -27.98
C VAL A 33 -9.99 -8.81 -27.32
N LYS A 34 -10.03 -8.71 -25.98
CA LYS A 34 -9.72 -7.46 -25.24
C LYS A 34 -8.22 -7.15 -25.19
N MET A 35 -7.32 -8.14 -25.24
CA MET A 35 -5.87 -7.91 -25.32
C MET A 35 -5.48 -7.04 -26.53
N SER A 36 -6.23 -7.16 -27.64
CA SER A 36 -5.98 -6.41 -28.88
C SER A 36 -6.53 -4.98 -28.86
N TRP A 37 -7.43 -4.62 -27.91
CA TRP A 37 -8.10 -3.31 -27.86
C TRP A 37 -7.85 -2.50 -26.58
N SER A 38 -7.54 -3.12 -25.43
CA SER A 38 -7.43 -2.42 -24.14
C SER A 38 -6.20 -2.78 -23.29
N HIS A 39 -5.25 -3.57 -23.81
CA HIS A 39 -3.99 -3.94 -23.13
C HIS A 39 -4.13 -4.53 -21.71
N ALA A 40 -5.28 -5.12 -21.35
CA ALA A 40 -5.55 -5.70 -20.04
C ALA A 40 -5.97 -7.17 -20.15
N PHE A 41 -5.43 -8.03 -19.28
CA PHE A 41 -5.71 -9.47 -19.28
C PHE A 41 -7.00 -9.81 -18.50
N TYR A 42 -7.34 -9.03 -17.48
CA TYR A 42 -8.51 -9.23 -16.61
C TYR A 42 -9.58 -8.14 -16.77
N ASP A 43 -10.83 -8.48 -16.44
CA ASP A 43 -11.94 -7.55 -16.53
C ASP A 43 -11.90 -6.52 -15.40
N SER A 44 -11.41 -5.33 -15.76
CA SER A 44 -11.32 -4.18 -14.87
C SER A 44 -12.68 -3.67 -14.39
N GLN A 45 -13.75 -3.92 -15.15
CA GLN A 45 -15.11 -3.51 -14.80
C GLN A 45 -15.68 -4.39 -13.69
N THR A 46 -15.43 -5.71 -13.75
CA THR A 46 -15.81 -6.64 -12.68
C THR A 46 -15.13 -6.26 -11.38
N TRP A 47 -13.81 -5.99 -11.42
CA TRP A 47 -13.08 -5.54 -10.25
C TRP A 47 -13.63 -4.23 -9.67
N GLU A 48 -13.89 -3.26 -10.53
CA GLU A 48 -14.47 -1.97 -10.12
C GLU A 48 -15.86 -2.13 -9.47
N ASN A 49 -16.72 -2.98 -10.02
CA ASN A 49 -18.05 -3.23 -9.47
C ASN A 49 -17.95 -3.89 -8.08
N ILE A 50 -17.10 -4.91 -7.93
CA ILE A 50 -16.84 -5.56 -6.64
C ILE A 50 -16.36 -4.52 -5.60
N LEU A 51 -15.45 -3.63 -6.00
CA LEU A 51 -14.95 -2.59 -5.11
C LEU A 51 -16.04 -1.58 -4.72
N LYS A 52 -16.88 -1.15 -5.66
CA LYS A 52 -18.00 -0.23 -5.38
C LYS A 52 -19.00 -0.85 -4.41
N ASP A 53 -19.36 -2.11 -4.63
CA ASP A 53 -20.35 -2.82 -3.83
C ASP A 53 -19.86 -3.01 -2.38
N ARG A 54 -18.55 -3.30 -2.19
CA ARG A 54 -17.99 -3.55 -0.86
C ARG A 54 -17.56 -2.29 -0.11
N MET A 55 -17.01 -1.30 -0.80
CA MET A 55 -16.41 -0.11 -0.16
C MET A 55 -17.37 1.07 -0.08
N GLY A 56 -18.49 1.02 -0.81
CA GLY A 56 -19.51 2.06 -0.84
C GLY A 56 -19.03 3.36 -1.50
N SER A 57 -19.79 4.44 -1.27
CA SER A 57 -19.60 5.74 -1.91
C SER A 57 -18.92 6.78 -1.03
N ALA A 58 -18.58 6.43 0.22
CA ALA A 58 -17.96 7.32 1.20
C ALA A 58 -16.58 7.80 0.74
N LEU A 59 -16.25 9.05 1.09
CA LEU A 59 -14.93 9.62 0.83
C LEU A 59 -13.92 9.08 1.84
N MET A 60 -12.67 8.93 1.43
CA MET A 60 -11.59 8.51 2.33
C MET A 60 -11.48 9.42 3.55
N ILE A 61 -11.56 10.74 3.37
CA ILE A 61 -11.49 11.69 4.50
C ILE A 61 -12.58 11.47 5.56
N GLU A 62 -13.72 10.88 5.19
CA GLU A 62 -14.80 10.63 6.15
C GLU A 62 -14.44 9.52 7.13
N THR A 63 -13.58 8.57 6.75
CA THR A 63 -13.15 7.49 7.66
C THR A 63 -12.34 8.05 8.83
N ALA A 64 -11.64 9.18 8.66
CA ALA A 64 -10.87 9.82 9.72
C ALA A 64 -11.73 10.50 10.80
N ARG A 65 -13.06 10.57 10.61
CA ARG A 65 -13.99 11.02 11.68
C ARG A 65 -14.07 10.01 12.82
N ASN A 66 -13.82 8.72 12.54
CA ASN A 66 -13.79 7.70 13.57
C ASN A 66 -12.42 7.75 14.29
N PRO A 67 -12.37 8.00 15.61
CA PRO A 67 -11.11 8.07 16.35
C PRO A 67 -10.35 6.74 16.41
N THR A 68 -11.02 5.61 16.19
CA THR A 68 -10.37 4.28 16.15
C THR A 68 -9.86 3.92 14.75
N CYS A 69 -10.12 4.76 13.75
CA CYS A 69 -9.65 4.54 12.39
C CYS A 69 -8.22 5.08 12.23
N PRO A 70 -7.24 4.25 11.81
CA PRO A 70 -5.89 4.70 11.59
C PRO A 70 -5.81 5.66 10.39
N LYS A 71 -4.70 6.41 10.34
CA LYS A 71 -4.34 7.16 9.13
C LYS A 71 -3.91 6.18 8.05
N VAL A 72 -4.55 6.24 6.89
CA VAL A 72 -4.35 5.31 5.77
C VAL A 72 -4.02 6.09 4.51
N ALA A 73 -3.05 5.58 3.77
CA ALA A 73 -2.70 6.03 2.44
C ALA A 73 -2.57 4.84 1.47
N ALA A 74 -2.97 5.05 0.22
CA ALA A 74 -2.76 4.13 -0.90
C ALA A 74 -2.05 4.87 -2.03
N VAL A 75 -1.14 4.20 -2.73
CA VAL A 75 -0.25 4.82 -3.71
C VAL A 75 -0.59 4.30 -5.11
N SER A 76 -0.61 5.20 -6.07
CA SER A 76 -0.71 4.89 -7.50
C SER A 76 0.34 5.67 -8.28
N THR A 77 0.52 5.31 -9.54
CA THR A 77 1.42 6.00 -10.45
C THR A 77 0.61 6.73 -11.52
N ILE A 78 0.76 8.06 -11.60
CA ILE A 78 0.21 8.86 -12.70
C ILE A 78 1.18 8.80 -13.88
N VAL A 79 0.68 8.39 -15.03
CA VAL A 79 1.49 8.18 -16.25
C VAL A 79 1.31 9.28 -17.31
N ASN A 80 0.32 10.17 -17.16
CA ASN A 80 -0.02 11.18 -18.18
C ASN A 80 0.31 12.64 -17.78
N ARG A 81 1.05 12.86 -16.68
CA ARG A 81 1.46 14.21 -16.20
C ARG A 81 2.94 14.50 -16.46
N GLY A 82 3.28 14.72 -17.72
CA GLY A 82 4.64 15.05 -18.17
C GLY A 82 5.40 13.84 -18.71
N ILE A 83 6.72 13.96 -18.79
CA ILE A 83 7.59 12.94 -19.40
C ILE A 83 7.83 11.76 -18.46
N THR A 84 7.89 12.02 -17.15
CA THR A 84 8.18 11.00 -16.13
C THR A 84 6.93 10.66 -15.33
N PRO A 85 6.64 9.38 -15.06
CA PRO A 85 5.56 8.99 -14.16
C PRO A 85 5.75 9.60 -12.76
N LYS A 86 4.64 9.90 -12.07
CA LYS A 86 4.66 10.50 -10.72
C LYS A 86 3.83 9.70 -9.74
N ALA A 87 4.31 9.53 -8.52
CA ALA A 87 3.52 8.92 -7.46
C ALA A 87 2.37 9.83 -7.02
N PHE A 88 1.21 9.23 -6.79
CA PHE A 88 0.02 9.87 -6.28
C PHE A 88 -0.53 9.15 -5.05
N VAL A 89 -0.78 9.90 -3.99
CA VAL A 89 -1.16 9.41 -2.66
C VAL A 89 -2.63 9.72 -2.40
N PHE A 90 -3.44 8.67 -2.40
CA PHE A 90 -4.80 8.71 -1.89
C PHE A 90 -4.75 8.55 -0.37
N ARG A 91 -5.34 9.47 0.39
CA ARG A 91 -5.20 9.50 1.85
C ARG A 91 -6.51 9.78 2.56
N ASN A 92 -6.68 9.26 3.77
CA ASN A 92 -7.82 9.59 4.63
C ASN A 92 -7.57 10.78 5.56
N TYR A 93 -6.50 11.55 5.35
CA TYR A 93 -6.13 12.70 6.16
C TYR A 93 -5.77 13.91 5.30
N GLY A 94 -5.92 15.09 5.88
CA GLY A 94 -5.36 16.33 5.36
C GLY A 94 -4.01 16.63 6.03
N HIS A 95 -3.24 17.51 5.39
CA HIS A 95 -2.06 18.13 5.99
C HIS A 95 -2.44 19.46 6.63
N PHE A 96 -1.67 19.91 7.63
CA PHE A 96 -1.88 21.24 8.21
C PHE A 96 -1.61 22.33 7.16
N PRO A 97 -2.32 23.48 7.23
CA PRO A 97 -2.04 24.61 6.34
C PRO A 97 -0.56 24.99 6.38
N GLY A 98 0.05 25.13 5.19
CA GLY A 98 1.48 25.45 5.05
C GLY A 98 2.41 24.23 4.95
N ILE A 99 1.94 23.03 5.28
CA ILE A 99 2.69 21.78 5.03
C ILE A 99 2.31 21.24 3.64
N ASN A 100 3.30 21.16 2.76
CA ASN A 100 3.14 20.58 1.44
C ASN A 100 3.86 19.24 1.36
N SER A 101 3.14 18.18 1.00
CA SER A 101 3.78 16.91 0.65
C SER A 101 4.62 17.06 -0.61
N HIS A 102 5.76 16.38 -0.67
CA HIS A 102 6.48 16.16 -1.91
C HIS A 102 5.66 15.37 -2.94
N TYR A 103 4.81 14.45 -2.46
CA TYR A 103 3.99 13.61 -3.32
C TYR A 103 2.67 14.30 -3.68
N LEU A 104 2.25 14.14 -4.94
CA LEU A 104 0.90 14.53 -5.33
C LEU A 104 -0.11 13.67 -4.57
N GLY A 105 -1.25 14.22 -4.21
CA GLY A 105 -2.24 13.43 -3.47
C GLY A 105 -3.46 14.22 -3.05
N GLY A 106 -4.43 13.51 -2.50
CA GLY A 106 -5.67 14.10 -2.03
C GLY A 106 -6.50 13.16 -1.18
N CYS A 107 -7.48 13.73 -0.46
CA CYS A 107 -8.36 13.02 0.46
C CYS A 107 -9.84 13.03 0.04
N GLN A 108 -10.16 13.70 -1.07
CA GLN A 108 -11.50 13.87 -1.63
C GLN A 108 -11.97 12.69 -2.49
N TYR A 109 -11.26 11.56 -2.46
CA TYR A 109 -11.53 10.40 -3.29
C TYR A 109 -12.30 9.34 -2.52
N LYS A 110 -13.06 8.51 -3.24
CA LYS A 110 -13.72 7.33 -2.66
C LYS A 110 -12.72 6.21 -2.47
N MET A 111 -12.96 5.37 -1.48
CA MET A 111 -12.04 4.27 -1.15
C MET A 111 -11.85 3.28 -2.31
N TRP A 112 -12.93 2.93 -3.02
CA TRP A 112 -12.83 2.05 -4.19
C TRP A 112 -11.99 2.65 -5.33
N GLN A 113 -11.98 3.99 -5.49
CA GLN A 113 -11.18 4.66 -6.51
C GLN A 113 -9.69 4.55 -6.18
N ALA A 114 -9.33 4.76 -4.92
CA ALA A 114 -7.96 4.60 -4.45
C ALA A 114 -7.45 3.18 -4.64
N ILE A 115 -8.26 2.16 -4.29
CA ILE A 115 -7.89 0.75 -4.46
C ILE A 115 -7.80 0.39 -5.95
N ARG A 116 -8.77 0.81 -6.78
CA ARG A 116 -8.78 0.54 -8.22
C ARG A 116 -7.58 1.16 -8.95
N ALA A 117 -7.19 2.38 -8.56
CA ALA A 117 -6.00 3.06 -9.07
C ALA A 117 -4.71 2.36 -8.61
N SER A 118 -4.62 2.04 -7.32
CA SER A 118 -3.43 1.42 -6.72
C SER A 118 -3.17 0.00 -7.22
N SER A 119 -4.20 -0.74 -7.63
CA SER A 119 -4.11 -2.14 -8.11
C SER A 119 -4.12 -2.27 -9.64
N ALA A 120 -4.00 -1.16 -10.38
CA ALA A 120 -4.03 -1.15 -11.84
C ALA A 120 -2.70 -1.65 -12.46
N ALA A 121 -2.33 -2.89 -12.13
CA ALA A 121 -1.08 -3.53 -12.54
C ALA A 121 -0.99 -3.64 -14.07
N PRO A 122 0.04 -3.03 -14.70
CA PRO A 122 0.24 -3.11 -16.14
C PRO A 122 0.32 -4.56 -16.64
N GLY A 123 -0.44 -4.89 -17.68
CA GLY A 123 -0.57 -6.25 -18.21
C GLY A 123 -1.56 -7.15 -17.47
N TYR A 124 -2.10 -6.72 -16.33
CA TYR A 124 -3.18 -7.39 -15.60
C TYR A 124 -4.48 -6.62 -15.76
N PHE A 125 -4.50 -5.36 -15.32
CA PHE A 125 -5.68 -4.48 -15.37
C PHE A 125 -5.44 -3.28 -16.28
N ALA A 126 -6.54 -2.72 -16.80
CA ALA A 126 -6.49 -1.49 -17.56
C ALA A 126 -6.17 -0.31 -16.64
N GLU A 127 -5.54 0.71 -17.20
CA GLU A 127 -5.30 1.98 -16.55
C GLU A 127 -6.62 2.59 -16.06
N TYR A 128 -6.57 3.31 -14.93
CA TYR A 128 -7.74 3.92 -14.33
C TYR A 128 -7.72 5.43 -14.53
N ALA A 129 -8.65 5.92 -15.36
CA ALA A 129 -8.83 7.35 -15.56
C ALA A 129 -9.63 7.96 -14.39
N LEU A 130 -9.04 8.94 -13.71
CA LEU A 130 -9.66 9.66 -12.60
C LEU A 130 -9.51 11.17 -12.82
N GLY A 131 -10.58 11.79 -13.31
CA GLY A 131 -10.54 13.19 -13.75
C GLY A 131 -9.61 13.32 -14.96
N ASN A 132 -8.58 14.16 -14.83
CA ASN A 132 -7.59 14.37 -15.90
C ASN A 132 -6.37 13.43 -15.77
N ASP A 133 -6.34 12.57 -14.75
CA ASP A 133 -5.18 11.76 -14.42
C ASP A 133 -5.40 10.31 -14.82
N LEU A 134 -4.38 9.70 -15.41
CA LEU A 134 -4.37 8.30 -15.77
C LEU A 134 -3.49 7.55 -14.79
N HIS A 135 -4.11 6.70 -13.98
CA HIS A 135 -3.47 5.97 -12.89
C HIS A 135 -3.14 4.53 -13.31
N GLN A 136 -1.94 4.10 -12.92
CA GLN A 136 -1.46 2.73 -12.91
C GLN A 136 -1.07 2.33 -11.47
N ASP A 137 -0.75 1.06 -11.31
CA ASP A 137 -0.32 0.48 -10.02
C ASP A 137 0.78 1.29 -9.33
N GLY A 138 0.66 1.41 -8.01
CA GLY A 138 1.67 2.06 -7.18
C GLY A 138 3.00 1.33 -7.21
N GLY A 139 2.96 0.01 -7.41
CA GLY A 139 4.11 -0.86 -7.59
C GLY A 139 4.95 -0.54 -8.81
N LEU A 140 4.52 0.32 -9.75
CA LEU A 140 5.36 0.77 -10.87
C LEU A 140 6.47 1.73 -10.44
N LEU A 141 6.26 2.53 -9.38
CA LEU A 141 7.27 3.46 -8.83
C LEU A 141 7.66 3.13 -7.39
N LEU A 142 6.69 2.69 -6.58
CA LEU A 142 6.81 2.58 -5.13
C LEU A 142 6.21 1.27 -4.63
N ASN A 143 6.84 0.15 -5.00
CA ASN A 143 6.45 -1.18 -4.53
C ASN A 143 6.79 -1.41 -3.04
N ASN A 144 7.71 -0.62 -2.46
CA ASN A 144 7.90 -0.50 -1.03
C ASN A 144 7.55 0.93 -0.56
N PRO A 145 6.33 1.17 -0.06
CA PRO A 145 5.90 2.51 0.32
C PRO A 145 6.46 2.98 1.68
N SER A 146 7.39 2.26 2.31
CA SER A 146 7.90 2.62 3.65
C SER A 146 8.55 4.01 3.71
N ALA A 147 9.34 4.39 2.71
CA ALA A 147 9.93 5.74 2.66
C ALA A 147 8.87 6.83 2.46
N LEU A 148 7.85 6.56 1.62
CA LEU A 148 6.71 7.45 1.44
C LEU A 148 5.90 7.58 2.73
N ALA A 149 5.64 6.48 3.43
CA ALA A 149 4.93 6.47 4.70
C ALA A 149 5.68 7.29 5.75
N MET A 150 7.01 7.16 5.85
CA MET A 150 7.84 7.98 6.72
C MET A 150 7.72 9.48 6.40
N HIS A 151 7.76 9.83 5.11
CA HIS A 151 7.57 11.20 4.65
C HIS A 151 6.18 11.76 5.03
N GLU A 152 5.11 11.00 4.78
CA GLU A 152 3.75 11.43 5.14
C GLU A 152 3.58 11.54 6.67
N CYS A 153 4.19 10.64 7.46
CA CYS A 153 4.22 10.75 8.92
C CYS A 153 4.88 12.05 9.39
N LYS A 154 5.97 12.49 8.73
CA LYS A 154 6.61 13.78 9.04
C LYS A 154 5.77 14.98 8.61
N CYS A 155 4.97 14.85 7.56
CA CYS A 155 3.99 15.88 7.19
C CYS A 155 2.83 15.99 8.20
N LEU A 156 2.41 14.86 8.78
CA LEU A 156 1.36 14.82 9.79
C LEU A 156 1.84 15.27 11.18
N TRP A 157 3.04 14.84 11.55
CA TRP A 157 3.61 15.01 12.87
C TRP A 157 5.09 15.41 12.80
N PRO A 158 5.40 16.67 12.43
CA PRO A 158 6.77 17.12 12.20
C PRO A 158 7.68 16.93 13.42
N ASP A 159 7.18 17.30 14.60
CA ASP A 159 7.95 17.29 15.85
C ASP A 159 7.86 15.95 16.62
N VAL A 160 7.17 14.96 16.07
CA VAL A 160 7.05 13.65 16.73
C VAL A 160 8.16 12.73 16.21
N PRO A 161 8.98 12.14 17.10
CA PRO A 161 9.97 11.17 16.69
C PRO A 161 9.27 9.91 16.17
N LEU A 162 9.83 9.33 15.13
CA LEU A 162 9.35 8.07 14.58
C LEU A 162 9.80 6.92 15.51
N GLU A 163 8.84 6.21 16.09
CA GLU A 163 9.14 5.11 17.03
C GLU A 163 9.48 3.81 16.30
N CYS A 164 8.63 3.42 15.34
CA CYS A 164 8.75 2.13 14.65
C CYS A 164 8.10 2.18 13.26
N ILE A 165 8.73 1.54 12.28
CA ILE A 165 8.18 1.20 10.98
C ILE A 165 8.23 -0.31 10.83
N VAL A 166 7.07 -0.90 10.60
CA VAL A 166 6.94 -2.30 10.19
C VAL A 166 6.59 -2.34 8.71
N SER A 167 7.46 -2.96 7.91
CA SER A 167 7.27 -3.14 6.48
C SER A 167 7.03 -4.62 6.20
N LEU A 168 5.87 -4.93 5.62
CA LEU A 168 5.47 -6.29 5.29
C LEU A 168 5.57 -6.48 3.77
N GLY A 169 6.40 -7.43 3.35
CA GLY A 169 6.52 -7.85 1.96
C GLY A 169 5.63 -9.06 1.67
N THR A 170 5.26 -9.23 0.41
CA THR A 170 4.45 -10.36 -0.08
C THR A 170 5.29 -11.59 -0.43
N GLY A 171 6.56 -11.62 -0.02
CA GLY A 171 7.53 -12.65 -0.37
C GLY A 171 8.51 -12.21 -1.44
N ARG A 172 9.70 -12.82 -1.42
CA ARG A 172 10.69 -12.71 -2.48
C ARG A 172 11.11 -14.09 -2.95
N TYR A 173 11.27 -14.25 -4.26
CA TYR A 173 11.81 -15.47 -4.86
C TYR A 173 13.17 -15.16 -5.44
N GLU A 174 14.20 -15.85 -4.95
CA GLU A 174 15.56 -15.77 -5.46
C GLU A 174 15.79 -16.99 -6.35
N SER A 175 15.85 -16.79 -7.67
CA SER A 175 16.13 -17.89 -8.61
C SER A 175 17.61 -18.24 -8.59
N ASP A 176 17.96 -19.51 -8.41
CA ASP A 176 19.34 -20.02 -8.46
C ASP A 176 19.94 -20.09 -9.89
N VAL A 177 19.34 -19.43 -10.87
CA VAL A 177 19.62 -19.68 -12.28
C VAL A 177 20.52 -18.59 -12.88
N ARG A 178 21.78 -18.95 -13.10
CA ARG A 178 22.68 -18.30 -14.07
C ARG A 178 21.96 -18.18 -15.42
N ASN A 179 21.80 -16.95 -15.89
CA ASN A 179 21.16 -16.55 -17.13
C ASN A 179 21.30 -17.57 -18.28
N THR A 180 20.18 -18.22 -18.64
CA THR A 180 20.00 -18.81 -19.96
C THR A 180 19.09 -17.88 -20.75
N VAL A 181 19.59 -17.39 -21.89
CA VAL A 181 18.92 -16.42 -22.77
C VAL A 181 17.69 -17.08 -23.40
N THR A 182 16.53 -16.94 -22.76
CA THR A 182 15.23 -17.30 -23.34
C THR A 182 14.34 -16.07 -23.46
N TYR A 183 13.64 -15.96 -24.60
CA TYR A 183 12.74 -14.86 -24.91
C TYR A 183 11.61 -14.77 -23.86
N THR A 184 11.65 -13.75 -23.02
CA THR A 184 10.63 -13.48 -22.00
C THR A 184 9.47 -12.67 -22.60
N SER A 185 8.23 -13.04 -22.25
CA SER A 185 7.01 -12.35 -22.71
C SER A 185 6.99 -10.87 -22.29
N LEU A 186 6.21 -10.00 -22.98
CA LEU A 186 6.05 -8.60 -22.55
C LEU A 186 5.60 -8.49 -21.08
N LYS A 187 4.74 -9.40 -20.62
CA LYS A 187 4.29 -9.48 -19.21
C LYS A 187 5.48 -9.73 -18.27
N THR A 188 6.39 -10.62 -18.65
CA THR A 188 7.62 -10.94 -17.89
C THR A 188 8.65 -9.82 -17.93
N LYS A 189 8.80 -9.13 -19.08
CA LYS A 189 9.67 -7.94 -19.16
C LYS A 189 9.11 -6.80 -18.32
N LEU A 190 7.81 -6.60 -18.33
CA LEU A 190 7.15 -5.55 -17.56
C LEU A 190 7.18 -5.86 -16.06
N SER A 191 6.91 -7.11 -15.65
CA SER A 191 7.07 -7.52 -14.24
C SER A 191 8.51 -7.39 -13.77
N ASN A 192 9.49 -7.74 -14.61
CA ASN A 192 10.90 -7.59 -14.27
C ASN A 192 11.33 -6.12 -14.24
N VAL A 193 10.84 -5.27 -15.14
CA VAL A 193 11.10 -3.83 -15.12
C VAL A 193 10.43 -3.18 -13.92
N ILE A 194 9.20 -3.55 -13.58
CA ILE A 194 8.51 -3.11 -12.36
C ILE A 194 9.35 -3.55 -11.15
N ASN A 195 9.62 -4.84 -10.99
CA ASN A 195 10.39 -5.37 -9.86
C ASN A 195 11.82 -4.80 -9.76
N SER A 196 12.48 -4.50 -10.89
CA SER A 196 13.83 -3.91 -10.92
C SER A 196 13.84 -2.38 -10.78
N ALA A 197 12.79 -1.68 -11.21
CA ALA A 197 12.65 -0.22 -11.08
C ALA A 197 12.07 0.18 -9.72
N THR A 198 11.39 -0.74 -9.04
CA THR A 198 10.86 -0.57 -7.69
C THR A 198 11.55 -1.51 -6.73
N ASP A 199 12.87 -1.40 -6.66
CA ASP A 199 13.69 -2.27 -5.84
C ASP A 199 13.29 -2.11 -4.37
N THR A 200 12.45 -3.05 -3.91
CA THR A 200 11.94 -3.05 -2.54
C THR A 200 13.08 -3.16 -1.53
N GLU A 201 14.21 -3.71 -1.96
CA GLU A 201 15.41 -3.93 -1.18
C GLU A 201 16.28 -2.66 -1.11
N GLU A 202 16.33 -1.80 -2.13
CA GLU A 202 17.04 -0.50 -2.03
C GLU A 202 16.42 0.40 -0.96
N VAL A 203 15.10 0.53 -0.94
CA VAL A 203 14.39 1.27 0.12
C VAL A 203 14.62 0.62 1.48
N HIS A 204 14.68 -0.72 1.54
CA HIS A 204 14.99 -1.42 2.78
C HIS A 204 16.42 -1.11 3.24
N ILE A 205 17.44 -1.21 2.38
CA ILE A 205 18.84 -0.91 2.69
C ILE A 205 18.99 0.54 3.15
N MET A 206 18.35 1.48 2.44
CA MET A 206 18.38 2.90 2.79
C MET A 206 17.79 3.15 4.18
N LEU A 207 16.59 2.63 4.46
CA LEU A 207 15.92 2.85 5.75
C LEU A 207 16.64 2.13 6.88
N ASP A 208 17.16 0.92 6.65
CA ASP A 208 17.92 0.16 7.64
C ASP A 208 19.26 0.84 7.99
N GLY A 209 19.93 1.44 7.01
CA GLY A 209 21.18 2.17 7.23
C GLY A 209 21.02 3.57 7.82
N LEU A 210 19.90 4.25 7.58
CA LEU A 210 19.66 5.62 8.05
C LEU A 210 18.91 5.70 9.38
N LEU A 211 18.04 4.73 9.69
CA LEU A 211 17.25 4.75 10.91
C LEU A 211 18.02 4.16 12.08
N PRO A 212 17.74 4.62 13.31
CA PRO A 212 18.31 4.00 14.50
C PRO A 212 17.99 2.50 14.59
N PRO A 213 18.82 1.72 15.31
CA PRO A 213 18.50 0.34 15.62
C PRO A 213 17.10 0.25 16.25
N ASP A 214 16.37 -0.81 15.91
CA ASP A 214 15.03 -1.10 16.44
C ASP A 214 13.93 -0.12 16.04
N THR A 215 14.17 0.73 15.03
CA THR A 215 13.15 1.60 14.45
C THR A 215 12.53 1.02 13.17
N TYR A 216 13.25 0.18 12.41
CA TYR A 216 12.75 -0.37 11.16
C TYR A 216 12.78 -1.90 11.15
N PHE A 217 11.64 -2.51 10.83
CA PHE A 217 11.50 -3.96 10.78
C PHE A 217 10.86 -4.38 9.45
N ARG A 218 11.66 -4.97 8.58
CA ARG A 218 11.19 -5.61 7.33
C ARG A 218 10.90 -7.09 7.56
N PHE A 219 9.69 -7.53 7.22
CA PHE A 219 9.30 -8.94 7.17
C PHE A 219 8.98 -9.28 5.72
N ASN A 220 9.87 -10.04 5.09
CA ASN A 220 9.72 -10.44 3.70
C ASN A 220 10.24 -11.88 3.57
N PRO A 221 9.37 -12.91 3.54
CA PRO A 221 9.80 -14.30 3.49
C PRO A 221 10.46 -14.64 2.14
N VAL A 222 11.50 -15.46 2.18
CA VAL A 222 12.07 -16.06 0.96
C VAL A 222 11.22 -17.28 0.61
N MET A 223 10.59 -17.22 -0.56
CA MET A 223 9.69 -18.25 -1.06
C MET A 223 10.45 -19.34 -1.80
N CYS A 224 9.99 -20.57 -1.69
CA CYS A 224 10.62 -21.72 -2.37
C CYS A 224 10.32 -21.77 -3.87
N GLU A 225 9.22 -21.16 -4.30
CA GLU A 225 8.71 -21.21 -5.66
C GLU A 225 8.34 -19.81 -6.16
N ASN A 226 8.48 -19.61 -7.47
CA ASN A 226 8.02 -18.39 -8.13
C ASN A 226 6.50 -18.47 -8.35
N ILE A 227 5.72 -17.95 -7.41
CA ILE A 227 4.26 -17.91 -7.49
C ILE A 227 3.84 -16.61 -8.20
N PRO A 228 3.07 -16.69 -9.30
CA PRO A 228 2.66 -15.50 -10.05
C PRO A 228 1.59 -14.70 -9.32
N LEU A 229 1.46 -13.41 -9.65
CA LEU A 229 0.54 -12.47 -8.99
C LEU A 229 -0.95 -12.84 -9.14
N ASP A 230 -1.30 -13.50 -10.25
CA ASP A 230 -2.65 -13.97 -10.60
C ASP A 230 -2.98 -15.37 -10.04
N GLU A 231 -2.17 -15.92 -9.14
CA GLU A 231 -2.45 -17.21 -8.53
C GLU A 231 -3.66 -17.12 -7.56
N SER A 232 -4.69 -17.91 -7.84
CA SER A 232 -5.92 -17.96 -7.05
C SER A 232 -6.26 -19.36 -6.54
N ARG A 233 -5.44 -20.38 -6.83
CA ARG A 233 -5.68 -21.75 -6.37
C ARG A 233 -5.44 -21.89 -4.88
N ASN A 234 -6.41 -22.47 -4.18
CA ASN A 234 -6.34 -22.65 -2.73
C ASN A 234 -5.08 -23.42 -2.31
N GLU A 235 -4.65 -24.45 -3.06
CA GLU A 235 -3.46 -25.23 -2.70
C GLU A 235 -2.19 -24.37 -2.67
N LYS A 236 -2.08 -23.39 -3.58
CA LYS A 236 -0.93 -22.46 -3.64
C LYS A 236 -1.02 -21.39 -2.57
N LEU A 237 -2.22 -20.90 -2.28
CA LEU A 237 -2.45 -19.96 -1.18
C LEU A 237 -2.14 -20.60 0.18
N ASP A 238 -2.49 -21.88 0.37
CA ASP A 238 -2.18 -22.65 1.58
C ASP A 238 -0.66 -22.85 1.71
N GLN A 239 0.03 -23.10 0.59
CA GLN A 239 1.50 -23.16 0.56
C GLN A 239 2.12 -21.83 1.00
N LEU A 240 1.64 -20.69 0.47
CA LEU A 240 2.10 -19.36 0.87
C LEU A 240 1.91 -19.10 2.37
N GLN A 241 0.76 -19.50 2.92
CA GLN A 241 0.47 -19.39 4.34
C GLN A 241 1.45 -20.22 5.17
N LEU A 242 1.68 -21.48 4.78
CA LEU A 242 2.62 -22.37 5.45
C LEU A 242 4.06 -21.82 5.43
N GLU A 243 4.51 -21.26 4.31
CA GLU A 243 5.83 -20.63 4.20
C GLU A 243 5.93 -19.37 5.07
N GLY A 244 4.87 -18.57 5.13
CA GLY A 244 4.76 -17.42 6.03
C GLY A 244 4.86 -17.81 7.51
N LEU A 245 4.17 -18.88 7.93
CA LEU A 245 4.24 -19.41 9.30
C LEU A 245 5.65 -19.87 9.66
N LYS A 246 6.30 -20.65 8.78
CA LYS A 246 7.69 -21.09 8.97
C LYS A 246 8.66 -19.91 9.07
N TYR A 247 8.43 -18.85 8.30
CA TYR A 247 9.23 -17.63 8.39
C TYR A 247 9.05 -16.92 9.73
N ILE A 248 7.81 -16.83 10.23
CA ILE A 248 7.51 -16.24 11.54
C ILE A 248 8.20 -17.03 12.66
N GLU A 249 8.12 -18.37 12.63
CA GLU A 249 8.78 -19.25 13.60
C GLU A 249 10.30 -19.03 13.63
N ARG A 250 10.94 -18.93 12.46
CA ARG A 250 12.38 -18.64 12.36
C ARG A 250 12.76 -17.25 12.86
N ASN A 251 11.84 -16.29 12.78
CA ASN A 251 12.05 -14.89 13.15
C ASN A 251 11.32 -14.49 14.43
N GLU A 252 11.00 -15.46 15.31
CA GLU A 252 10.17 -15.26 16.48
C GLU A 252 10.69 -14.14 17.40
N GLN A 253 12.02 -14.05 17.56
CA GLN A 253 12.65 -13.00 18.38
C GLN A 253 12.42 -11.60 17.81
N LYS A 254 12.50 -11.44 16.49
CA LYS A 254 12.20 -10.18 15.79
C LYS A 254 10.73 -9.81 15.98
N MET A 255 9.82 -10.77 15.84
CA MET A 255 8.39 -10.58 16.07
C MET A 255 8.07 -10.16 17.50
N LYS A 256 8.63 -10.84 18.50
CA LYS A 256 8.47 -10.50 19.92
C LYS A 256 8.98 -9.09 20.22
N LYS A 257 10.09 -8.68 19.61
CA LYS A 257 10.66 -7.34 19.75
C LYS A 257 9.73 -6.26 19.20
N VAL A 258 9.22 -6.47 17.99
CA VAL A 258 8.25 -5.56 17.37
C VAL A 258 6.97 -5.45 18.18
N ALA A 259 6.41 -6.59 18.60
CA ALA A 259 5.22 -6.62 19.44
C ALA A 259 5.43 -5.84 20.75
N LYS A 260 6.58 -6.03 21.41
CA LYS A 260 6.93 -5.29 22.61
C LYS A 260 7.02 -3.78 22.38
N ILE A 261 7.49 -3.32 21.23
CA ILE A 261 7.55 -1.88 20.90
C ILE A 261 6.15 -1.35 20.62
N LEU A 262 5.37 -2.02 19.76
CA LEU A 262 4.04 -1.57 19.36
C LEU A 262 3.00 -1.63 20.49
N SER A 263 3.18 -2.49 21.49
CA SER A 263 2.30 -2.57 22.67
C SER A 263 2.67 -1.60 23.79
N GLN A 264 3.69 -0.75 23.61
CA GLN A 264 4.01 0.27 24.61
C GLN A 264 2.92 1.33 24.65
N GLU A 265 2.32 1.49 25.82
CA GLU A 265 1.39 2.58 26.04
C GLU A 265 2.15 3.89 26.26
N LYS A 266 1.57 4.98 25.75
CA LYS A 266 2.02 6.33 26.08
C LYS A 266 1.96 6.54 27.59
N THR A 267 3.05 7.07 28.14
CA THR A 267 3.12 7.51 29.54
C THR A 267 2.10 8.62 29.81
N THR A 268 1.71 8.81 31.08
CA THR A 268 0.81 9.90 31.48
C THR A 268 1.36 11.27 31.09
N LEU A 269 2.68 11.48 31.19
CA LEU A 269 3.34 12.71 30.75
C LEU A 269 3.21 12.95 29.25
N GLN A 270 3.41 11.91 28.42
CA GLN A 270 3.21 12.01 26.96
C GLN A 270 1.74 12.30 26.64
N LYS A 271 0.79 11.64 27.30
CA LYS A 271 -0.64 11.89 27.12
C LYS A 271 -1.02 13.34 27.46
N ILE A 272 -0.45 13.90 28.53
CA ILE A 272 -0.67 15.31 28.91
C ILE A 272 -0.04 16.26 27.88
N ASN A 273 1.20 15.99 27.44
CA ASN A 273 1.87 16.83 26.45
C ASN A 273 1.12 16.84 25.11
N ASP A 274 0.67 15.67 24.64
CA ASP A 274 -0.15 15.54 23.43
C ASP A 274 -1.46 16.32 23.56
N TRP A 275 -2.10 16.28 24.74
CA TRP A 275 -3.32 17.04 25.01
C TRP A 275 -3.08 18.55 24.99
N ILE A 276 -2.00 19.02 25.61
CA ILE A 276 -1.61 20.44 25.60
C ILE A 276 -1.36 20.88 24.15
N LYS A 277 -0.54 20.12 23.40
CA LYS A 277 -0.24 20.43 21.99
C LYS A 277 -1.50 20.50 21.13
N LEU A 278 -2.40 19.52 21.26
CA LEU A 278 -3.67 19.52 20.55
C LEU A 278 -4.51 20.76 20.89
N LYS A 279 -4.54 21.18 22.16
CA LYS A 279 -5.27 22.38 22.57
C LYS A 279 -4.64 23.63 21.98
N THR A 280 -3.32 23.76 22.03
CA THR A 280 -2.60 24.88 21.41
C THR A 280 -2.92 24.97 19.92
N ASP A 281 -2.81 23.86 19.17
CA ASP A 281 -3.09 23.83 17.72
C ASP A 281 -4.54 24.22 17.40
N MET A 282 -5.51 23.83 18.25
CA MET A 282 -6.92 24.21 18.08
C MET A 282 -7.17 25.70 18.33
N TYR A 283 -6.45 26.32 19.27
CA TYR A 283 -6.70 27.71 19.68
C TYR A 283 -5.81 28.73 18.97
N GLU A 284 -4.59 28.39 18.58
CA GLU A 284 -3.70 29.25 17.78
C GLU A 284 -4.15 29.39 16.31
N GLY A 285 -5.00 28.47 15.82
CA GLY A 285 -5.66 28.58 14.51
C GLY A 285 -6.85 29.53 14.46
N LEU A 286 -7.32 30.05 15.60
CA LEU A 286 -8.34 31.10 15.67
C LEU A 286 -7.63 32.44 15.91
N PRO A 287 -7.77 33.44 15.02
CA PRO A 287 -7.19 34.75 15.26
C PRO A 287 -7.90 35.40 16.46
N PHE A 288 -7.34 35.23 17.66
CA PHE A 288 -7.86 35.82 18.89
C PHE A 288 -7.57 37.32 19.03
N PHE A 289 -7.16 37.98 17.95
CA PHE A 289 -7.08 39.43 17.86
C PHE A 289 -7.58 39.93 16.50
N SER A 290 -8.89 39.86 16.26
CA SER A 290 -9.51 40.95 15.51
C SER A 290 -9.47 42.18 16.42
N LYS A 291 -8.42 43.00 16.27
CA LYS A 291 -8.40 44.33 16.86
C LYS A 291 -9.63 45.11 16.35
N LEU A 292 -10.25 45.81 17.29
CA LEU A 292 -11.33 46.78 17.11
C LEU A 292 -11.12 47.70 15.90
#